data_AF-A0A5R9GA18-F1
#
_entry.id   AF-A0A5R9GA18-F1
#
_cell.length_a   1.000
_cell.length_b   1.000
_cell.length_c   1.000
_cell.angle_alpha   90.00
_cell.angle_beta   90.00
_cell.angle_gamma   90.00
#
_symmetry.space_group_name_H-M   'P 1'
#
loop_
_entity.id
_entity.type
_entity.pdbx_description
1 polymer ?
#
loop_
_entity_poly.entity_id
_entity_poly.type
_entity_poly.pdbx_seq_one_letter_code
_entity_poly.pdbx_strand_id
1 'polypeptide(L)'
;MNRKWIASTLAGALLLGSAPVLSPSTAYAALIGEIESSVSFRVGPNTDDRRIRYLKEGETVAILQKVNAYWYKVKDRNGTVGYTSTNAKYISVSETQEAPPQQQRNTGTIVASVSMREGPSTSDDRIRYAQKGEVVTILSKPNSYWYEVKDKYGNVGYISTNSKYISTEYAAPAPTNPAPTPPSAPSAPADDTGVIVSSVSLREGPGTSYDRIRYVAKGETVAILAKPSNSWYKVRDKYGNIGFVSTSSQYIDANYKPPVIDPGDVPAVVQNIIQAGKRYLGTPYEYGSDRYTTDTFDCSDFVRTAFLEGAGITLPSDSRGQGDYVKALGRTSSDWRDLKPGDILFFMSYEGSSKSDYDGVDRSEERITHDAIYLGNGQILHTYSKDSGGVRVDSIGDNHWEYRLLFGGSAL
;
A
#
# COMPACT_ATOMS: atom_id res chain seq x y z
N MET A 1 41.26 62.61 25.69
CA MET A 1 39.92 63.15 25.32
C MET A 1 39.49 62.52 24.00
N ASN A 2 38.19 62.23 23.82
CA ASN A 2 37.50 61.94 22.54
C ASN A 2 37.94 60.69 21.72
N ARG A 3 37.13 60.07 20.85
CA ARG A 3 35.68 59.70 20.90
C ARG A 3 35.33 58.87 19.64
N LYS A 4 35.20 57.53 19.73
CA LYS A 4 34.63 56.62 18.68
C LYS A 4 35.46 56.60 17.35
N TRP A 5 35.30 55.70 16.36
CA TRP A 5 34.25 54.72 15.98
C TRP A 5 34.87 53.34 15.67
N ILE A 6 34.29 52.22 16.15
CA ILE A 6 33.38 51.28 15.44
C ILE A 6 33.92 50.69 14.12
N ALA A 7 34.29 49.40 14.17
CA ALA A 7 34.10 48.40 13.09
C ALA A 7 34.36 46.97 13.65
N SER A 8 33.35 46.32 14.22
CA SER A 8 33.47 44.95 14.75
C SER A 8 32.68 43.96 13.89
N THR A 9 33.35 43.10 13.13
CA THR A 9 32.75 41.96 12.44
C THR A 9 32.46 40.84 13.43
N LEU A 10 31.24 40.86 14.00
CA LEU A 10 30.80 39.85 14.96
C LEU A 10 30.44 38.54 14.25
N ALA A 11 31.03 37.42 14.67
CA ALA A 11 30.70 36.10 14.14
C ALA A 11 29.31 35.65 14.61
N GLY A 12 28.36 35.50 13.67
CA GLY A 12 27.00 35.03 13.94
C GLY A 12 26.94 33.52 14.15
N ALA A 13 27.35 33.03 15.33
CA ALA A 13 27.21 31.62 15.70
C ALA A 13 25.73 31.30 15.99
N LEU A 14 25.05 30.67 15.02
CA LEU A 14 23.65 30.29 15.16
C LEU A 14 23.50 29.04 16.05
N LEU A 15 23.21 29.25 17.33
CA LEU A 15 22.91 28.17 18.28
C LEU A 15 21.52 27.56 17.98
N LEU A 16 21.50 26.56 17.09
CA LEU A 16 20.35 25.68 16.92
C LEU A 16 20.19 24.79 18.16
N GLY A 17 19.40 25.27 19.12
CA GLY A 17 19.04 24.50 20.31
C GLY A 17 18.23 23.26 19.93
N SER A 18 18.84 22.08 20.04
CA SER A 18 18.18 20.80 19.83
C SER A 18 17.16 20.52 20.93
N ALA A 19 15.89 20.84 20.68
CA ALA A 19 14.79 20.39 21.53
C ALA A 19 14.76 18.85 21.55
N PRO A 20 14.61 18.20 22.73
CA PRO A 20 14.54 16.76 22.81
C PRO A 20 13.28 16.27 22.11
N VAL A 21 13.43 15.43 21.08
CA VAL A 21 12.30 14.80 20.40
C VAL A 21 11.63 13.81 21.35
N LEU A 22 10.50 14.22 21.93
CA LEU A 22 9.64 13.35 22.72
C LEU A 22 9.09 12.25 21.80
N SER A 23 9.61 11.03 21.95
CA SER A 23 9.09 9.86 21.25
C SER A 23 7.61 9.66 21.60
N PRO A 24 6.73 9.37 20.61
CA PRO A 24 5.34 9.07 20.90
C PRO A 24 5.27 7.79 21.73
N SER A 25 4.76 7.89 22.96
CA SER A 25 4.54 6.74 23.82
C SER A 25 3.44 5.86 23.23
N THR A 26 3.76 4.60 22.93
CA THR A 26 2.77 3.60 22.53
C THR A 26 1.76 3.41 23.65
N ALA A 27 0.51 3.79 23.39
CA ALA A 27 -0.61 3.56 24.29
C ALA A 27 -1.02 2.09 24.26
N TYR A 28 -0.31 1.27 25.06
CA TYR A 28 -0.84 -0.03 25.47
C TYR A 28 -2.09 0.18 26.34
N ALA A 29 -3.05 -0.75 26.27
CA ALA A 29 -4.15 -0.78 27.23
C ALA A 29 -3.57 -0.88 28.65
N ALA A 30 -3.88 0.11 29.50
CA ALA A 30 -3.32 0.21 30.83
C ALA A 30 -3.98 -0.81 31.77
N LEU A 31 -3.34 -1.98 31.91
CA LEU A 31 -3.66 -2.92 32.98
C LEU A 31 -3.42 -2.23 34.33
N ILE A 32 -4.44 -2.14 35.17
CA ILE A 32 -4.28 -1.66 36.55
C ILE A 32 -4.22 -2.87 37.48
N GLY A 33 -3.21 -2.87 38.34
CA GLY A 33 -3.12 -3.77 39.47
C GLY A 33 -3.65 -3.10 40.73
N GLU A 34 -4.62 -3.72 41.39
CA GLU A 34 -5.05 -3.33 42.74
C GLU A 34 -4.40 -4.28 43.76
N ILE A 35 -3.86 -3.70 44.83
CA ILE A 35 -3.03 -4.45 45.78
C ILE A 35 -3.93 -5.05 46.86
N GLU A 36 -4.22 -6.35 46.70
CA GLU A 36 -5.06 -7.16 47.60
C GLU A 36 -4.42 -7.38 48.99
N SER A 37 -3.09 -7.25 49.09
CA SER A 37 -2.39 -7.31 50.39
C SER A 37 -0.98 -6.75 50.30
N SER A 38 -0.48 -6.19 51.40
CA SER A 38 0.79 -5.44 51.48
C SER A 38 1.98 -6.19 50.86
N VAL A 39 2.60 -5.59 49.83
CA VAL A 39 3.60 -6.25 48.97
C VAL A 39 4.84 -5.38 48.74
N SER A 40 6.00 -6.01 48.54
CA SER A 40 7.28 -5.32 48.34
C SER A 40 7.41 -4.76 46.92
N PHE A 41 7.52 -3.44 46.80
CA PHE A 41 7.85 -2.74 45.56
C PHE A 41 9.36 -2.45 45.51
N ARG A 42 10.04 -2.94 44.47
CA ARG A 42 11.51 -3.05 44.40
C ARG A 42 12.09 -2.38 43.16
N VAL A 43 13.41 -2.12 43.20
CA VAL A 43 14.16 -1.56 42.05
C VAL A 43 14.38 -2.56 40.91
N GLY A 44 14.23 -3.87 41.17
CA GLY A 44 14.39 -4.94 40.20
C GLY A 44 13.47 -6.14 40.50
N PRO A 45 13.36 -7.11 39.57
CA PRO A 45 12.48 -8.28 39.66
C PRO A 45 13.13 -9.47 40.41
N ASN A 46 13.77 -9.23 41.56
CA ASN A 46 14.30 -10.26 42.46
C ASN A 46 13.85 -10.03 43.92
N THR A 47 13.75 -11.09 44.73
CA THR A 47 13.49 -11.03 46.18
C THR A 47 14.62 -10.37 46.98
N ASP A 48 15.81 -10.27 46.40
CA ASP A 48 16.97 -9.64 47.03
C ASP A 48 17.13 -8.16 46.63
N ASP A 49 16.44 -7.72 45.57
CA ASP A 49 16.54 -6.34 45.07
C ASP A 49 16.05 -5.33 46.10
N ARG A 50 16.76 -4.19 46.20
CA ARG A 50 16.45 -3.13 47.16
C ARG A 50 14.99 -2.71 47.05
N ARG A 51 14.25 -2.91 48.15
CA ARG A 51 12.86 -2.45 48.30
C ARG A 51 12.83 -0.92 48.30
N ILE A 52 11.99 -0.35 47.43
CA ILE A 52 11.68 1.08 47.38
C ILE A 52 10.77 1.41 48.57
N ARG A 53 9.65 0.67 48.68
CA ARG A 53 8.71 0.69 49.80
C ARG A 53 7.81 -0.55 49.76
N TYR A 54 6.82 -0.62 50.65
CA TYR A 54 5.66 -1.47 50.43
C TYR A 54 4.58 -0.70 49.65
N LEU A 55 3.86 -1.40 48.79
CA LEU A 55 2.53 -0.98 48.34
C LEU A 55 1.52 -1.46 49.39
N LYS A 56 0.53 -0.64 49.71
CA LYS A 56 -0.48 -0.95 50.73
C LYS A 56 -1.69 -1.66 50.13
N GLU A 57 -2.46 -2.33 50.98
CA GLU A 57 -3.77 -2.86 50.64
C GLU A 57 -4.69 -1.74 50.12
N GLY A 58 -5.40 -1.98 49.01
CA GLY A 58 -6.20 -0.97 48.29
C GLY A 58 -5.40 0.10 47.55
N GLU A 59 -4.08 -0.06 47.41
CA GLU A 59 -3.26 0.81 46.56
C GLU A 59 -3.31 0.34 45.09
N THR A 60 -3.44 1.26 44.14
CA THR A 60 -3.46 0.94 42.70
C THR A 60 -2.16 1.33 41.99
N VAL A 61 -1.72 0.48 41.06
CA VAL A 61 -0.51 0.67 40.24
C VAL A 61 -0.78 0.35 38.78
N ALA A 62 -0.22 1.12 37.85
CA ALA A 62 -0.31 0.82 36.42
C ALA A 62 0.73 -0.25 36.06
N ILE A 63 0.29 -1.40 35.56
CA ILE A 63 1.15 -2.50 35.13
C ILE A 63 1.67 -2.19 33.73
N LEU A 64 2.97 -1.89 33.64
CA LEU A 64 3.64 -1.57 32.37
C LEU A 64 4.05 -2.83 31.60
N GLN A 65 4.35 -3.93 32.30
CA GLN A 65 4.84 -5.16 31.69
C GLN A 65 4.72 -6.34 32.68
N LYS A 66 4.35 -7.54 32.20
CA LYS A 66 4.65 -8.79 32.90
C LYS A 66 6.06 -9.23 32.54
N VAL A 67 6.97 -9.25 33.51
CA VAL A 67 8.41 -9.47 33.27
C VAL A 67 8.74 -10.96 33.18
N ASN A 68 8.12 -11.76 34.04
CA ASN A 68 8.21 -13.22 34.04
C ASN A 68 7.01 -13.81 34.80
N ALA A 69 7.07 -15.10 35.18
CA ALA A 69 6.00 -15.76 35.93
C ALA A 69 5.71 -15.11 37.30
N TYR A 70 6.69 -14.45 37.93
CA TYR A 70 6.67 -14.00 39.33
C TYR A 70 6.63 -12.48 39.52
N TRP A 71 6.95 -11.68 38.49
CA TRP A 71 7.13 -10.23 38.60
C TRP A 71 6.39 -9.40 37.52
N TYR A 72 5.67 -8.39 37.97
CA TYR A 72 5.19 -7.26 37.17
C TYR A 72 6.12 -6.07 37.31
N LYS A 73 6.34 -5.33 36.22
CA LYS A 73 6.91 -3.99 36.22
C LYS A 73 5.75 -3.00 36.28
N VAL A 74 5.72 -2.16 37.30
CA VAL A 74 4.58 -1.29 37.61
C VAL A 74 5.01 0.14 37.89
N LYS A 75 4.06 1.07 37.72
CA LYS A 75 4.21 2.50 38.02
C LYS A 75 3.22 2.90 39.10
N ASP A 76 3.70 3.50 40.19
CA ASP A 76 2.84 4.00 41.27
C ASP A 76 2.17 5.34 40.91
N ARG A 77 1.19 5.76 41.71
CA ARG A 77 0.46 7.04 41.51
C ARG A 77 1.36 8.28 41.55
N ASN A 78 2.55 8.19 42.15
CA ASN A 78 3.55 9.27 42.19
C ASN A 78 4.46 9.27 40.95
N GLY A 79 4.26 8.31 40.04
CA GLY A 79 5.04 8.13 38.82
C GLY A 79 6.30 7.26 38.98
N THR A 80 6.55 6.72 40.17
CA THR A 80 7.72 5.86 40.46
C THR A 80 7.57 4.53 39.76
N VAL A 81 8.58 4.10 38.99
CA VAL A 81 8.60 2.79 38.33
C VAL A 81 9.45 1.80 39.11
N GLY A 82 8.97 0.57 39.24
CA GLY A 82 9.65 -0.53 39.92
C GLY A 82 8.94 -1.86 39.66
N TYR A 83 9.17 -2.84 40.54
CA TYR A 83 8.71 -4.21 40.34
C TYR A 83 7.97 -4.75 41.59
N THR A 84 6.91 -5.52 41.36
CA THR A 84 6.11 -6.18 42.41
C THR A 84 5.72 -7.60 41.98
N SER A 85 5.21 -8.41 42.90
CA SER A 85 4.83 -9.81 42.62
C SER A 85 3.65 -9.91 41.64
N THR A 86 3.58 -11.01 40.88
CA THR A 86 2.41 -11.40 40.05
C THR A 86 1.38 -12.25 40.79
N ASN A 87 1.66 -12.65 42.03
CA ASN A 87 0.81 -13.61 42.74
C ASN A 87 -0.51 -12.93 43.15
N ALA A 88 -1.65 -13.53 42.77
CA ALA A 88 -2.99 -13.02 43.01
C ALA A 88 -3.34 -12.75 44.49
N LYS A 89 -2.59 -13.31 45.44
CA LYS A 89 -2.69 -12.96 46.88
C LYS A 89 -2.31 -11.50 47.17
N TYR A 90 -1.49 -10.88 46.32
CA TYR A 90 -0.92 -9.55 46.54
C TYR A 90 -1.37 -8.51 45.52
N ILE A 91 -1.84 -8.95 44.35
CA ILE A 91 -2.28 -8.06 43.27
C ILE A 91 -3.38 -8.73 42.44
N SER A 92 -4.56 -8.12 42.37
CA SER A 92 -5.54 -8.42 41.34
C SER A 92 -5.23 -7.56 40.12
N VAL A 93 -5.58 -8.02 38.92
CA VAL A 93 -5.28 -7.32 37.66
C VAL A 93 -6.56 -7.13 36.87
N SER A 94 -6.88 -5.87 36.62
CA SER A 94 -8.09 -5.44 35.92
C SER A 94 -7.75 -4.63 34.68
N GLU A 95 -8.39 -4.96 33.56
CA GLU A 95 -8.40 -4.10 32.37
C GLU A 95 -9.34 -2.92 32.62
N THR A 96 -8.79 -1.78 33.06
CA THR A 96 -9.57 -0.55 33.11
C THR A 96 -9.64 0.07 31.74
N GLN A 97 -10.84 0.09 31.16
CA GLN A 97 -11.20 1.17 30.22
C GLN A 97 -11.12 2.49 31.01
N GLU A 98 -10.09 3.30 30.73
CA GLU A 98 -9.98 4.62 31.35
C GLU A 98 -11.19 5.48 30.94
N ALA A 99 -11.69 6.28 31.89
CA ALA A 99 -12.85 7.14 31.66
C ALA A 99 -12.57 8.13 30.52
N PRO A 100 -13.59 8.53 29.71
CA PRO A 100 -13.33 9.21 28.45
C PRO A 100 -12.54 10.51 28.62
N PRO A 101 -11.51 10.77 27.79
CA PRO A 101 -11.07 12.15 27.57
C PRO A 101 -12.30 12.97 27.12
N GLN A 102 -12.39 14.23 27.56
CA GLN A 102 -13.58 15.07 27.35
C GLN A 102 -14.13 14.92 25.94
N GLN A 103 -15.34 14.36 25.81
CA GLN A 103 -15.86 13.90 24.53
C GLN A 103 -15.83 15.03 23.51
N GLN A 104 -15.00 14.86 22.49
CA GLN A 104 -14.91 15.76 21.35
C GLN A 104 -16.31 15.88 20.76
N ARG A 105 -16.88 17.10 20.79
CA ARG A 105 -18.26 17.35 20.36
C ARG A 105 -18.38 17.34 18.86
N ASN A 106 -18.34 16.13 18.31
CA ASN A 106 -18.60 15.81 16.92
C ASN A 106 -20.11 15.91 16.63
N THR A 107 -20.68 17.08 16.93
CA THR A 107 -22.09 17.43 16.74
C THR A 107 -22.15 18.76 16.02
N GLY A 108 -23.08 18.87 15.07
CA GLY A 108 -23.39 20.12 14.38
C GLY A 108 -24.86 20.48 14.53
N THR A 109 -25.13 21.77 14.72
CA THR A 109 -26.49 22.33 14.74
C THR A 109 -26.75 23.00 13.40
N ILE A 110 -27.85 22.61 12.74
CA ILE A 110 -28.27 23.17 11.47
C ILE A 110 -28.81 24.59 11.69
N VAL A 111 -28.15 25.60 11.11
CA VAL A 111 -28.50 27.02 11.29
C VAL A 111 -29.39 27.59 10.17
N ALA A 112 -29.44 26.91 9.02
CA ALA A 112 -30.39 27.15 7.94
C ALA A 112 -30.71 25.84 7.19
N SER A 113 -31.89 25.75 6.57
CA SER A 113 -32.33 24.53 5.87
C SER A 113 -31.32 24.09 4.80
N VAL A 114 -30.93 22.82 4.82
CA VAL A 114 -29.85 22.25 4.00
C VAL A 114 -30.20 20.87 3.49
N SER A 115 -29.75 20.52 2.29
CA SER A 115 -29.92 19.18 1.72
C SER A 115 -28.97 18.19 2.39
N MET A 116 -29.52 17.12 2.97
CA MET A 116 -28.78 15.92 3.36
C MET A 116 -28.86 14.91 2.22
N ARG A 117 -27.71 14.40 1.78
CA ARG A 117 -27.57 13.59 0.55
C ARG A 117 -26.92 12.23 0.81
N GLU A 118 -27.07 11.31 -0.14
CA GLU A 118 -26.48 9.96 -0.06
C GLU A 118 -24.96 9.95 -0.31
N GLY A 119 -24.40 11.01 -0.90
CA GLY A 119 -22.96 11.18 -1.10
C GLY A 119 -22.50 12.64 -0.94
N PRO A 120 -21.16 12.87 -0.83
CA PRO A 120 -20.57 14.19 -0.60
C PRO A 120 -20.41 15.00 -1.91
N SER A 121 -21.51 15.16 -2.66
CA SER A 121 -21.60 16.01 -3.85
C SER A 121 -22.99 16.62 -4.00
N THR A 122 -23.09 17.74 -4.73
CA THR A 122 -24.37 18.38 -5.09
C THR A 122 -25.15 17.61 -6.16
N SER A 123 -24.51 16.65 -6.84
CA SER A 123 -25.13 15.69 -7.75
C SER A 123 -25.95 14.61 -7.05
N ASP A 124 -25.57 14.24 -5.82
CA ASP A 124 -25.97 12.96 -5.22
C ASP A 124 -27.38 13.06 -4.61
N ASP A 125 -28.15 11.98 -4.64
CA ASP A 125 -29.57 12.05 -4.29
C ASP A 125 -29.84 12.56 -2.87
N ARG A 126 -30.90 13.35 -2.74
CA ARG A 126 -31.24 14.07 -1.51
C ARG A 126 -32.23 13.27 -0.66
N ILE A 127 -31.69 12.54 0.31
CA ILE A 127 -32.42 11.86 1.39
C ILE A 127 -33.51 12.77 1.99
N ARG A 128 -33.13 13.99 2.41
CA ARG A 128 -34.07 14.98 3.00
C ARG A 128 -33.49 16.39 3.05
N TYR A 129 -34.33 17.36 3.44
CA TYR A 129 -33.85 18.64 3.98
C TYR A 129 -33.77 18.55 5.50
N ALA A 130 -32.57 18.75 6.07
CA ALA A 130 -32.41 18.96 7.50
C ALA A 130 -32.81 20.40 7.84
N GLN A 131 -33.71 20.57 8.81
CA GLN A 131 -34.29 21.87 9.16
C GLN A 131 -33.43 22.66 10.15
N LYS A 132 -33.61 23.99 10.14
CA LYS A 132 -32.99 24.88 11.13
C LYS A 132 -33.36 24.45 12.55
N GLY A 133 -32.37 24.27 13.41
CA GLY A 133 -32.51 23.78 14.79
C GLY A 133 -32.35 22.26 14.95
N GLU A 134 -32.23 21.49 13.87
CA GLU A 134 -31.84 20.07 13.99
C GLU A 134 -30.38 19.94 14.42
N VAL A 135 -30.10 18.93 15.25
CA VAL A 135 -28.75 18.54 15.68
C VAL A 135 -28.42 17.21 15.02
N VAL A 136 -27.21 17.10 14.47
CA VAL A 136 -26.67 15.91 13.81
C VAL A 136 -25.30 15.56 14.38
N THR A 137 -24.98 14.27 14.45
CA THR A 137 -23.65 13.79 14.87
C THR A 137 -22.76 13.70 13.63
N ILE A 138 -21.64 14.43 13.61
CA ILE A 138 -20.67 14.39 12.52
C ILE A 138 -19.81 13.13 12.69
N LEU A 139 -19.82 12.25 11.69
CA LEU A 139 -19.04 11.01 11.69
C LEU A 139 -17.65 11.26 11.11
N SER A 140 -17.58 11.99 9.99
CA SER A 140 -16.34 12.33 9.31
C SER A 140 -16.46 13.65 8.52
N LYS A 141 -15.32 14.17 8.08
CA LYS A 141 -15.23 15.26 7.11
C LYS A 141 -14.49 14.74 5.87
N PRO A 142 -15.18 14.07 4.91
CA PRO A 142 -14.52 13.45 3.75
C PRO A 142 -13.77 14.46 2.87
N ASN A 143 -14.21 15.72 2.82
CA ASN A 143 -13.52 16.78 2.10
C ASN A 143 -13.83 18.16 2.71
N SER A 144 -13.25 19.22 2.16
CA SER A 144 -13.44 20.60 2.63
C SER A 144 -14.91 21.06 2.67
N TYR A 145 -15.78 20.52 1.81
CA TYR A 145 -17.15 20.99 1.55
C TYR A 145 -18.27 20.17 2.22
N TRP A 146 -17.99 18.96 2.71
CA TRP A 146 -19.00 18.03 3.24
C TRP A 146 -18.61 17.41 4.58
N TYR A 147 -19.56 17.34 5.49
CA TYR A 147 -19.56 16.47 6.66
C TYR A 147 -20.42 15.24 6.35
N GLU A 148 -19.90 14.07 6.67
CA GLU A 148 -20.73 12.88 6.88
C GLU A 148 -21.41 13.03 8.25
N VAL A 149 -22.73 12.89 8.30
CA VAL A 149 -23.50 13.10 9.52
C VAL A 149 -24.55 12.01 9.73
N LYS A 150 -24.89 11.76 10.99
CA LYS A 150 -26.03 10.95 11.41
C LYS A 150 -27.10 11.82 12.04
N ASP A 151 -28.33 11.73 11.55
CA ASP A 151 -29.46 12.48 12.11
C ASP A 151 -30.13 11.75 13.30
N LYS A 152 -31.03 12.46 13.99
CA LYS A 152 -31.79 11.92 15.14
C LYS A 152 -32.76 10.77 14.79
N TYR A 153 -33.03 10.54 13.51
CA TYR A 153 -33.85 9.43 13.02
C TYR A 153 -33.00 8.19 12.68
N GLY A 154 -31.67 8.32 12.75
CA GLY A 154 -30.70 7.26 12.49
C GLY A 154 -30.13 7.25 11.08
N ASN A 155 -30.61 8.12 10.18
CA ASN A 155 -30.12 8.20 8.81
C ASN A 155 -28.68 8.71 8.80
N VAL A 156 -27.82 8.10 7.99
CA VAL A 156 -26.48 8.63 7.67
C VAL A 156 -26.52 9.26 6.29
N GLY A 157 -25.90 10.43 6.14
CA GLY A 157 -25.82 11.15 4.88
C GLY A 157 -24.89 12.35 4.99
N TYR A 158 -24.78 13.13 3.91
CA TYR A 158 -23.80 14.20 3.81
C TYR A 158 -24.48 15.58 3.81
N ILE A 159 -23.95 16.50 4.62
CA ILE A 159 -24.39 17.90 4.74
C ILE A 159 -23.20 18.83 4.49
N SER A 160 -23.45 20.00 3.89
CA SER A 160 -22.37 20.96 3.59
C SER A 160 -21.70 21.50 4.86
N THR A 161 -20.38 21.63 4.83
CA THR A 161 -19.55 22.20 5.91
C THR A 161 -19.70 23.72 6.07
N ASN A 162 -20.35 24.38 5.12
CA ASN A 162 -20.45 25.84 5.07
C ASN A 162 -21.26 26.36 6.28
N SER A 163 -20.68 27.33 6.99
CA SER A 163 -21.24 27.92 8.23
C SER A 163 -22.59 28.62 8.05
N LYS A 164 -23.01 28.91 6.81
CA LYS A 164 -24.38 29.32 6.47
C LYS A 164 -25.43 28.25 6.81
N TYR A 165 -25.05 26.97 6.84
CA TYR A 165 -25.95 25.82 6.97
C TYR A 165 -25.74 25.04 8.27
N ILE A 166 -24.50 24.87 8.74
CA ILE A 166 -24.19 24.12 9.96
C ILE A 166 -23.19 24.86 10.84
N SER A 167 -23.42 24.86 12.15
CA SER A 167 -22.46 25.34 13.17
C SER A 167 -21.97 24.15 13.99
N THR A 168 -20.66 24.03 14.22
CA THR A 168 -20.04 22.89 14.90
C THR A 168 -18.67 23.24 15.49
N GLU A 169 -18.28 22.51 16.54
CA GLU A 169 -16.95 22.53 17.16
C GLU A 169 -16.00 21.47 16.54
N TYR A 170 -16.38 20.86 15.40
CA TYR A 170 -15.62 19.79 14.75
C TYR A 170 -14.18 20.19 14.38
N ALA A 171 -13.22 19.59 15.08
CA ALA A 171 -11.82 19.54 14.68
C ALA A 171 -11.53 18.19 14.00
N ALA A 172 -10.95 18.21 12.80
CA ALA A 172 -10.48 16.98 12.16
C ALA A 172 -9.32 16.36 12.97
N PRO A 173 -9.22 15.03 13.09
CA PRO A 173 -8.06 14.39 13.70
C PRO A 173 -6.79 14.74 12.91
N ALA A 174 -5.68 14.98 13.61
CA ALA A 174 -4.43 15.38 12.98
C ALA A 174 -3.85 14.25 12.10
N PRO A 175 -3.27 14.57 10.93
CA PRO A 175 -2.71 13.56 10.04
C PRO A 175 -1.47 12.90 10.67
N THR A 176 -1.53 11.58 10.87
CA THR A 176 -0.42 10.78 11.38
C THR A 176 0.50 10.34 10.24
N ASN A 177 1.73 10.85 10.23
CA ASN A 177 2.75 10.46 9.27
C ASN A 177 3.30 9.05 9.64
N PRO A 178 3.42 8.09 8.70
CA PRO A 178 3.82 6.72 9.05
C PRO A 178 5.31 6.61 9.40
N ALA A 179 5.61 5.97 10.53
CA ALA A 179 6.95 5.58 10.94
C ALA A 179 7.25 4.12 10.54
N PRO A 180 8.52 3.73 10.29
CA PRO A 180 8.84 2.43 9.68
C PRO A 180 8.68 1.26 10.66
N THR A 181 8.09 0.17 10.15
CA THR A 181 7.95 -1.12 10.87
C THR A 181 9.02 -2.13 10.45
N PRO A 182 9.83 -2.65 11.38
CA PRO A 182 10.56 -3.91 11.19
C PRO A 182 9.60 -5.11 11.01
N PRO A 183 10.03 -6.22 10.38
CA PRO A 183 9.11 -7.22 9.86
C PRO A 183 8.55 -8.18 10.91
N SER A 184 7.24 -8.10 11.16
CA SER A 184 6.43 -9.22 11.61
C SER A 184 5.62 -9.74 10.42
N ALA A 185 6.02 -10.88 9.84
CA ALA A 185 5.41 -11.43 8.65
C ALA A 185 3.94 -11.82 8.88
N PRO A 186 2.96 -11.20 8.19
CA PRO A 186 1.60 -11.73 8.14
C PRO A 186 1.58 -12.90 7.16
N SER A 187 1.03 -14.05 7.57
CA SER A 187 0.60 -15.07 6.62
C SER A 187 -0.46 -14.46 5.70
N ALA A 188 -0.17 -14.38 4.40
CA ALA A 188 -1.06 -13.72 3.45
C ALA A 188 -2.44 -14.39 3.44
N PRO A 189 -3.53 -13.64 3.73
CA PRO A 189 -4.82 -13.94 3.11
C PRO A 189 -4.62 -13.82 1.59
N ALA A 190 -5.29 -14.66 0.80
CA ALA A 190 -5.27 -14.48 -0.65
C ALA A 190 -6.00 -13.17 -1.00
N ASP A 191 -5.25 -12.14 -1.40
CA ASP A 191 -5.81 -10.88 -1.91
C ASP A 191 -6.70 -11.21 -3.12
N ASP A 192 -8.02 -10.96 -3.03
CA ASP A 192 -8.88 -11.01 -4.21
C ASP A 192 -8.35 -9.99 -5.23
N THR A 193 -8.17 -10.43 -6.46
CA THR A 193 -7.60 -9.62 -7.55
C THR A 193 -8.73 -9.09 -8.43
N GLY A 194 -8.47 -7.96 -9.09
CA GLY A 194 -9.40 -7.40 -10.06
C GLY A 194 -8.70 -6.96 -11.32
N VAL A 195 -9.32 -7.22 -12.46
CA VAL A 195 -8.89 -6.68 -13.76
C VAL A 195 -9.77 -5.48 -14.11
N ILE A 196 -9.13 -4.37 -14.46
CA ILE A 196 -9.84 -3.19 -14.93
C ILE A 196 -10.44 -3.49 -16.32
N VAL A 197 -11.76 -3.48 -16.48
CA VAL A 197 -12.43 -3.79 -17.76
C VAL A 197 -12.67 -2.54 -18.63
N SER A 198 -12.57 -1.35 -18.06
CA SER A 198 -12.52 -0.06 -18.78
C SER A 198 -11.72 0.96 -17.97
N SER A 199 -10.99 1.86 -18.65
CA SER A 199 -10.07 2.81 -18.03
C SER A 199 -10.69 3.57 -16.85
N VAL A 200 -10.12 3.41 -15.66
CA VAL A 200 -10.68 3.91 -14.39
C VAL A 200 -9.71 4.87 -13.71
N SER A 201 -10.24 5.83 -12.95
CA SER A 201 -9.41 6.71 -12.12
C SER A 201 -9.04 6.02 -10.81
N LEU A 202 -7.75 5.78 -10.54
CA LEU A 202 -7.26 5.53 -9.19
C LEU A 202 -7.19 6.86 -8.44
N ARG A 203 -7.90 6.96 -7.33
CA ARG A 203 -8.05 8.21 -6.56
C ARG A 203 -7.52 8.09 -5.15
N GLU A 204 -7.19 9.22 -4.53
CA GLU A 204 -6.74 9.29 -3.15
C GLU A 204 -7.83 8.95 -2.11
N GLY A 205 -9.10 9.03 -2.50
CA GLY A 205 -10.24 8.70 -1.65
C GLY A 205 -11.43 8.10 -2.42
N PRO A 206 -12.40 7.49 -1.72
CA PRO A 206 -13.56 6.80 -2.30
C PRO A 206 -14.63 7.79 -2.79
N GLY A 207 -14.35 8.55 -3.84
CA GLY A 207 -15.26 9.53 -4.42
C GLY A 207 -14.69 10.19 -5.68
N THR A 208 -15.55 10.63 -6.59
CA THR A 208 -15.14 11.30 -7.84
C THR A 208 -14.56 12.70 -7.65
N SER A 209 -14.68 13.26 -6.44
CA SER A 209 -14.16 14.56 -6.01
C SER A 209 -12.76 14.51 -5.38
N TYR A 210 -12.20 13.33 -5.10
CA TYR A 210 -10.79 13.19 -4.69
C TYR A 210 -9.86 13.22 -5.90
N ASP A 211 -8.65 13.73 -5.72
CA ASP A 211 -7.66 13.79 -6.77
C ASP A 211 -7.28 12.40 -7.30
N ARG A 212 -6.90 12.37 -8.58
CA ARG A 212 -6.59 11.14 -9.32
C ARG A 212 -5.10 10.94 -9.37
N ILE A 213 -4.63 9.92 -8.66
CA ILE A 213 -3.24 9.43 -8.64
C ILE A 213 -2.81 9.04 -10.07
N ARG A 214 -3.60 8.21 -10.75
CA ARG A 214 -3.45 7.88 -12.18
C ARG A 214 -4.74 7.39 -12.81
N TYR A 215 -4.76 7.30 -14.14
CA TYR A 215 -5.64 6.35 -14.80
C TYR A 215 -5.03 4.95 -14.69
N VAL A 216 -5.84 3.98 -14.31
CA VAL A 216 -5.52 2.55 -14.43
C VAL A 216 -6.15 2.10 -15.73
N ALA A 217 -5.33 1.63 -16.67
CA ALA A 217 -5.77 1.25 -18.00
C ALA A 217 -6.64 0.00 -17.95
N LYS A 218 -7.45 -0.22 -19.00
CA LYS A 218 -8.14 -1.50 -19.16
C LYS A 218 -7.09 -2.61 -19.27
N GLY A 219 -7.36 -3.76 -18.67
CA GLY A 219 -6.42 -4.86 -18.61
C GLY A 219 -5.21 -4.64 -17.69
N GLU A 220 -5.13 -3.56 -16.90
CA GLU A 220 -4.25 -3.57 -15.71
C GLU A 220 -4.92 -4.37 -14.58
N THR A 221 -4.12 -5.12 -13.83
CA THR A 221 -4.51 -5.85 -12.61
C THR A 221 -4.29 -4.99 -11.37
N VAL A 222 -5.17 -5.13 -10.38
CA VAL A 222 -5.05 -4.50 -9.07
C VAL A 222 -5.38 -5.49 -7.95
N ALA A 223 -4.68 -5.42 -6.82
CA ALA A 223 -4.99 -6.20 -5.62
C ALA A 223 -6.05 -5.47 -4.79
N ILE A 224 -7.17 -6.14 -4.46
CA ILE A 224 -8.30 -5.54 -3.75
C ILE A 224 -8.08 -5.66 -2.24
N LEU A 225 -7.64 -4.56 -1.63
CA LEU A 225 -7.30 -4.51 -0.20
C LEU A 225 -8.52 -4.39 0.71
N ALA A 226 -9.61 -3.77 0.21
CA ALA A 226 -10.89 -3.67 0.92
C ALA A 226 -12.01 -3.21 -0.02
N LYS A 227 -13.27 -3.45 0.38
CA LYS A 227 -14.46 -2.79 -0.19
C LYS A 227 -15.07 -1.82 0.84
N PRO A 228 -14.51 -0.60 1.00
CA PRO A 228 -14.97 0.39 1.99
C PRO A 228 -16.39 0.91 1.75
N SER A 229 -16.93 0.79 0.52
CA SER A 229 -18.32 1.11 0.23
C SER A 229 -18.84 0.30 -0.96
N ASN A 230 -20.16 0.32 -1.19
CA ASN A 230 -20.76 -0.37 -2.33
C ASN A 230 -20.23 0.13 -3.69
N SER A 231 -19.73 1.38 -3.76
CA SER A 231 -19.30 2.05 -4.99
C SER A 231 -17.78 2.10 -5.20
N TRP A 232 -16.97 1.77 -4.19
CA TRP A 232 -15.51 1.90 -4.24
C TRP A 232 -14.77 0.70 -3.63
N TYR A 233 -13.80 0.17 -4.37
CA TYR A 233 -12.76 -0.71 -3.86
C TYR A 233 -11.53 0.13 -3.46
N LYS A 234 -10.90 -0.20 -2.33
CA LYS A 234 -9.55 0.24 -2.02
C LYS A 234 -8.60 -0.80 -2.60
N VAL A 235 -7.66 -0.37 -3.44
CA VAL A 235 -6.80 -1.26 -4.23
C VAL A 235 -5.34 -0.84 -4.17
N ARG A 236 -4.43 -1.78 -4.48
CA ARG A 236 -3.03 -1.54 -4.78
C ARG A 236 -2.79 -1.82 -6.27
N ASP A 237 -2.15 -0.89 -6.98
CA ASP A 237 -1.74 -1.12 -8.38
C ASP A 237 -0.34 -1.76 -8.47
N LYS A 238 0.08 -2.11 -9.70
CA LYS A 238 1.40 -2.70 -9.98
C LYS A 238 2.61 -1.80 -9.64
N TYR A 239 2.39 -0.51 -9.45
CA TYR A 239 3.42 0.48 -9.08
C TYR A 239 3.47 0.70 -7.55
N GLY A 240 2.64 -0.03 -6.78
CA GLY A 240 2.54 0.10 -5.33
C GLY A 240 1.62 1.23 -4.85
N ASN A 241 0.99 2.00 -5.75
CA ASN A 241 0.07 3.06 -5.34
C ASN A 241 -1.16 2.43 -4.67
N ILE A 242 -1.49 2.92 -3.47
CA ILE A 242 -2.72 2.56 -2.78
C ILE A 242 -3.74 3.67 -2.97
N GLY A 243 -4.90 3.34 -3.52
CA GLY A 243 -5.96 4.29 -3.79
C GLY A 243 -7.31 3.60 -3.95
N PHE A 244 -8.26 4.30 -4.56
CA PHE A 244 -9.64 3.83 -4.70
C PHE A 244 -10.08 3.85 -6.17
N VAL A 245 -10.76 2.78 -6.60
CA VAL A 245 -11.38 2.63 -7.93
C VAL A 245 -12.86 2.26 -7.78
N SER A 246 -13.67 2.52 -8.81
CA SER A 246 -15.10 2.17 -8.78
C SER A 246 -15.30 0.65 -8.72
N THR A 247 -16.33 0.20 -8.00
CA THR A 247 -16.77 -1.21 -7.93
C THR A 247 -17.61 -1.67 -9.12
N SER A 248 -18.01 -0.75 -10.01
CA SER A 248 -18.89 -1.08 -11.13
C SER A 248 -18.19 -2.04 -12.10
N SER A 249 -18.93 -3.06 -12.55
CA SER A 249 -18.52 -4.00 -13.60
C SER A 249 -18.35 -3.34 -14.98
N GLN A 250 -18.61 -2.04 -15.12
CA GLN A 250 -18.15 -1.23 -16.24
C GLN A 250 -16.64 -0.93 -16.18
N TYR A 251 -16.04 -0.91 -14.98
CA TYR A 251 -14.67 -0.47 -14.74
C TYR A 251 -13.76 -1.57 -14.17
N ILE A 252 -14.26 -2.50 -13.35
CA ILE A 252 -13.47 -3.60 -12.78
C ILE A 252 -14.27 -4.90 -12.75
N ASP A 253 -13.65 -6.01 -13.17
CA ASP A 253 -14.09 -7.33 -12.76
C ASP A 253 -13.29 -7.75 -11.52
N ALA A 254 -13.95 -7.67 -10.36
CA ALA A 254 -13.41 -8.07 -9.07
C ALA A 254 -13.55 -9.57 -8.78
N ASN A 255 -14.00 -10.36 -9.76
CA ASN A 255 -13.99 -11.82 -9.72
C ASN A 255 -12.82 -12.40 -10.54
N TYR A 256 -11.98 -11.55 -11.16
CA TYR A 256 -10.77 -12.02 -11.83
C TYR A 256 -9.80 -12.60 -10.82
N LYS A 257 -9.85 -13.92 -10.67
CA LYS A 257 -8.75 -14.68 -10.08
C LYS A 257 -7.82 -15.03 -11.24
N PRO A 258 -6.51 -14.70 -11.18
CA PRO A 258 -5.57 -15.25 -12.14
C PRO A 258 -5.72 -16.77 -12.10
N PRO A 259 -5.80 -17.44 -13.26
CA PRO A 259 -6.13 -18.86 -13.28
C PRO A 259 -5.09 -19.64 -12.48
N VAL A 260 -5.57 -20.40 -11.49
CA VAL A 260 -4.74 -21.32 -10.71
C VAL A 260 -4.43 -22.50 -11.62
N ILE A 261 -3.33 -22.39 -12.36
CA ILE A 261 -2.83 -23.45 -13.23
C ILE A 261 -2.32 -24.58 -12.34
N ASP A 262 -2.84 -25.79 -12.52
CA ASP A 262 -2.29 -26.97 -11.86
C ASP A 262 -0.85 -27.20 -12.36
N PRO A 263 0.13 -27.52 -11.50
CA PRO A 263 1.49 -27.85 -11.93
C PRO A 263 1.58 -28.94 -13.02
N GLY A 264 0.57 -29.81 -13.14
CA GLY A 264 0.43 -30.77 -14.23
C GLY A 264 -0.02 -30.17 -15.58
N ASP A 265 -0.75 -29.05 -15.57
CA ASP A 265 -1.25 -28.35 -16.77
C ASP A 265 -0.25 -27.33 -17.34
N VAL A 266 0.74 -26.89 -16.54
CA VAL A 266 1.79 -25.93 -16.96
C VAL A 266 2.40 -26.25 -18.34
N PRO A 267 2.76 -27.51 -18.69
CA PRO A 267 3.29 -27.82 -20.02
C PRO A 267 2.31 -27.55 -21.17
N ALA A 268 1.00 -27.74 -20.95
CA ALA A 268 -0.03 -27.44 -21.93
C ALA A 268 -0.26 -25.92 -22.05
N VAL A 269 -0.29 -25.20 -20.92
CA VAL A 269 -0.41 -23.73 -20.91
C VAL A 269 0.78 -23.06 -21.62
N VAL A 270 2.01 -23.55 -21.40
CA VAL A 270 3.20 -23.12 -22.16
C VAL A 270 3.00 -23.27 -23.67
N GLN A 271 2.47 -24.42 -24.13
CA GLN A 271 2.18 -24.60 -25.56
C GLN A 271 1.08 -23.67 -26.06
N ASN A 272 0.08 -23.34 -25.24
CA ASN A 272 -0.98 -22.41 -25.60
C ASN A 272 -0.46 -20.97 -25.75
N ILE A 273 0.41 -20.51 -24.84
CA ILE A 273 1.08 -19.19 -24.93
C ILE A 273 1.92 -19.10 -26.22
N ILE A 274 2.74 -20.12 -26.48
CA ILE A 274 3.60 -20.18 -27.66
C ILE A 274 2.76 -20.23 -28.95
N GLN A 275 1.63 -20.94 -28.96
CA GLN A 275 0.71 -20.97 -30.11
C GLN A 275 -0.01 -19.62 -30.30
N ALA A 276 -0.48 -18.98 -29.23
CA ALA A 276 -1.11 -17.67 -29.29
C ALA A 276 -0.16 -16.62 -29.86
N GLY A 277 1.06 -16.50 -29.32
CA GLY A 277 2.09 -15.60 -29.85
C GLY A 277 2.45 -15.89 -31.32
N LYS A 278 2.50 -17.16 -31.73
CA LYS A 278 2.77 -17.54 -33.13
C LYS A 278 1.66 -17.17 -34.11
N ARG A 279 0.42 -16.89 -33.67
CA ARG A 279 -0.64 -16.37 -34.56
C ARG A 279 -0.31 -15.00 -35.15
N TYR A 280 0.52 -14.22 -34.46
CA TYR A 280 0.82 -12.83 -34.80
C TYR A 280 2.13 -12.65 -35.59
N LEU A 281 2.77 -13.73 -36.07
CA LEU A 281 3.99 -13.62 -36.88
C LEU A 281 3.76 -12.69 -38.10
N GLY A 282 4.57 -11.64 -38.19
CA GLY A 282 4.45 -10.57 -39.19
C GLY A 282 3.60 -9.36 -38.77
N THR A 283 2.92 -9.37 -37.61
CA THR A 283 2.21 -8.18 -37.10
C THR A 283 3.22 -7.03 -36.89
N PRO A 284 3.02 -5.84 -37.50
CA PRO A 284 4.00 -4.75 -37.47
C PRO A 284 4.36 -4.22 -36.09
N TYR A 285 5.58 -3.69 -35.95
CA TYR A 285 6.02 -3.05 -34.72
C TYR A 285 5.50 -1.61 -34.58
N GLU A 286 4.94 -1.29 -33.41
CA GLU A 286 4.63 0.08 -33.01
C GLU A 286 4.97 0.31 -31.54
N TYR A 287 5.93 1.21 -31.27
CA TYR A 287 6.30 1.60 -29.91
C TYR A 287 5.11 2.25 -29.19
N GLY A 288 4.63 1.62 -28.11
CA GLY A 288 3.44 2.10 -27.40
C GLY A 288 2.12 1.77 -28.10
N SER A 289 2.06 0.64 -28.84
CA SER A 289 0.87 0.06 -29.45
C SER A 289 -0.38 0.05 -28.54
N ASP A 290 -1.57 0.03 -29.14
CA ASP A 290 -2.81 -0.02 -28.37
C ASP A 290 -3.07 -1.45 -27.83
N ARG A 291 -2.97 -1.59 -26.50
CA ARG A 291 -3.18 -2.81 -25.68
C ARG A 291 -4.58 -3.46 -25.83
N TYR A 292 -5.42 -2.97 -26.75
CA TYR A 292 -6.77 -3.46 -27.03
C TYR A 292 -7.01 -3.87 -28.49
N THR A 293 -6.03 -3.68 -29.39
CA THR A 293 -6.08 -4.24 -30.75
C THR A 293 -4.87 -5.15 -30.98
N THR A 294 -4.80 -5.78 -32.16
CA THR A 294 -3.67 -6.64 -32.56
C THR A 294 -3.16 -6.28 -33.95
N ASP A 295 -3.38 -5.03 -34.36
CA ASP A 295 -2.99 -4.49 -35.67
C ASP A 295 -1.50 -4.16 -35.71
N THR A 296 -0.95 -3.74 -34.56
CA THR A 296 0.46 -3.43 -34.29
C THR A 296 0.81 -3.86 -32.86
N PHE A 297 2.09 -4.05 -32.56
CA PHE A 297 2.58 -4.36 -31.20
C PHE A 297 3.93 -3.72 -30.90
N ASP A 298 4.17 -3.30 -29.65
CA ASP A 298 5.52 -3.35 -29.07
C ASP A 298 5.80 -4.69 -28.38
N CYS A 299 7.05 -4.88 -27.96
CA CYS A 299 7.53 -6.10 -27.32
C CYS A 299 6.66 -6.54 -26.14
N SER A 300 6.42 -5.63 -25.20
CA SER A 300 5.70 -5.92 -23.97
C SER A 300 4.21 -6.16 -24.21
N ASP A 301 3.63 -5.51 -25.22
CA ASP A 301 2.24 -5.72 -25.62
C ASP A 301 2.03 -7.07 -26.31
N PHE A 302 2.98 -7.45 -27.17
CA PHE A 302 3.01 -8.77 -27.78
C PHE A 302 3.13 -9.89 -26.74
N VAL A 303 4.09 -9.79 -25.81
CA VAL A 303 4.28 -10.77 -24.72
C VAL A 303 3.02 -10.85 -23.86
N ARG A 304 2.46 -9.70 -23.46
CA ARG A 304 1.22 -9.61 -22.70
C ARG A 304 0.04 -10.28 -23.42
N THR A 305 -0.10 -10.06 -24.72
CA THR A 305 -1.19 -10.64 -25.53
C THR A 305 -1.09 -12.16 -25.60
N ALA A 306 0.11 -12.70 -25.84
CA ALA A 306 0.33 -14.15 -25.88
C ALA A 306 0.00 -14.84 -24.53
N PHE A 307 0.31 -14.21 -23.40
CA PHE A 307 -0.04 -14.71 -22.07
C PHE A 307 -1.53 -14.55 -21.74
N LEU A 308 -2.15 -13.46 -22.15
CA LEU A 308 -3.59 -13.24 -21.97
C LEU A 308 -4.41 -14.28 -22.74
N GLU A 309 -4.07 -14.54 -24.00
CA GLU A 309 -4.79 -15.49 -24.84
C GLU A 309 -4.42 -16.96 -24.60
N GLY A 310 -3.16 -17.24 -24.26
CA GLY A 310 -2.66 -18.61 -24.06
C GLY A 310 -2.88 -19.15 -22.65
N ALA A 311 -2.88 -18.27 -21.63
CA ALA A 311 -2.98 -18.65 -20.23
C ALA A 311 -4.07 -17.92 -19.44
N GLY A 312 -4.76 -16.92 -20.01
CA GLY A 312 -5.66 -16.04 -19.26
C GLY A 312 -4.94 -15.09 -18.30
N ILE A 313 -3.60 -15.01 -18.36
CA ILE A 313 -2.76 -14.25 -17.43
C ILE A 313 -2.56 -12.83 -17.94
N THR A 314 -3.02 -11.88 -17.13
CA THR A 314 -3.08 -10.47 -17.48
C THR A 314 -1.79 -9.75 -17.06
N LEU A 315 -0.71 -9.95 -17.84
CA LEU A 315 0.61 -9.38 -17.54
C LEU A 315 0.62 -7.84 -17.52
N PRO A 316 1.48 -7.20 -16.71
CA PRO A 316 1.70 -5.76 -16.72
C PRO A 316 1.93 -5.13 -18.10
N SER A 317 1.35 -3.95 -18.31
CA SER A 317 1.32 -3.21 -19.59
C SER A 317 2.67 -2.75 -20.19
N ASP A 318 3.80 -2.92 -19.48
CA ASP A 318 5.14 -2.54 -19.94
C ASP A 318 6.22 -3.48 -19.38
N SER A 319 7.31 -3.67 -20.13
CA SER A 319 8.32 -4.72 -19.94
C SER A 319 8.99 -4.72 -18.57
N ARG A 320 9.17 -3.57 -17.93
CA ARG A 320 9.71 -3.48 -16.56
C ARG A 320 8.76 -4.13 -15.56
N GLY A 321 7.48 -3.77 -15.62
CA GLY A 321 6.46 -4.36 -14.75
C GLY A 321 6.30 -5.86 -14.98
N GLN A 322 6.51 -6.37 -16.20
CA GLN A 322 6.53 -7.80 -16.48
C GLN A 322 7.75 -8.47 -15.84
N GLY A 323 8.92 -7.83 -15.89
CA GLY A 323 10.12 -8.26 -15.17
C GLY A 323 9.95 -8.27 -13.66
N ASP A 324 9.28 -7.27 -13.10
CA ASP A 324 8.97 -7.19 -11.66
C ASP A 324 7.96 -8.27 -11.23
N TYR A 325 6.97 -8.57 -12.09
CA TYR A 325 6.02 -9.67 -11.88
C TYR A 325 6.71 -11.04 -11.86
N VAL A 326 7.57 -11.33 -12.84
CA VAL A 326 8.38 -12.56 -12.89
C VAL A 326 9.31 -12.67 -11.68
N LYS A 327 9.98 -11.56 -11.29
CA LYS A 327 10.80 -11.52 -10.06
C LYS A 327 9.99 -11.81 -8.78
N ALA A 328 8.73 -11.37 -8.72
CA ALA A 328 7.86 -11.58 -7.56
C ALA A 328 7.35 -13.02 -7.41
N LEU A 329 7.14 -13.74 -8.52
CA LEU A 329 6.88 -15.19 -8.52
C LEU A 329 8.15 -15.99 -8.15
N GLY A 330 9.31 -15.47 -8.57
CA GLY A 330 10.63 -15.99 -8.22
C GLY A 330 11.14 -17.09 -9.16
N ARG A 331 12.42 -17.45 -8.98
CA ARG A 331 13.22 -18.29 -9.89
C ARG A 331 13.48 -17.65 -11.26
N THR A 332 14.44 -16.73 -11.28
CA THR A 332 15.02 -16.17 -12.51
C THR A 332 16.45 -16.69 -12.74
N SER A 333 16.90 -16.81 -13.99
CA SER A 333 18.33 -16.97 -14.34
C SER A 333 18.78 -15.88 -15.32
N SER A 334 20.08 -15.56 -15.31
CA SER A 334 20.74 -14.68 -16.27
C SER A 334 21.40 -15.43 -17.44
N ASP A 335 21.44 -16.76 -17.41
CA ASP A 335 21.76 -17.58 -18.59
C ASP A 335 20.47 -18.13 -19.22
N TRP A 336 20.28 -17.89 -20.51
CA TRP A 336 19.13 -18.41 -21.27
C TRP A 336 19.12 -19.94 -21.37
N ARG A 337 20.26 -20.59 -21.10
CA ARG A 337 20.42 -22.06 -21.12
C ARG A 337 19.76 -22.75 -19.93
N ASP A 338 19.53 -22.03 -18.83
CA ASP A 338 18.76 -22.53 -17.66
C ASP A 338 17.23 -22.39 -17.85
N LEU A 339 16.80 -21.53 -18.78
CA LEU A 339 15.40 -21.18 -19.00
C LEU A 339 14.66 -22.27 -19.79
N LYS A 340 13.33 -22.21 -19.75
CA LYS A 340 12.41 -23.15 -20.38
C LYS A 340 11.53 -22.48 -21.43
N PRO A 341 11.01 -23.21 -22.43
CA PRO A 341 9.95 -22.70 -23.29
C PRO A 341 8.81 -22.12 -22.45
N GLY A 342 8.35 -20.92 -22.78
CA GLY A 342 7.34 -20.18 -22.03
C GLY A 342 7.89 -19.19 -20.99
N ASP A 343 9.16 -19.26 -20.60
CA ASP A 343 9.78 -18.22 -19.76
C ASP A 343 9.86 -16.88 -20.53
N ILE A 344 9.73 -15.76 -19.83
CA ILE A 344 9.93 -14.42 -20.41
C ILE A 344 11.38 -14.01 -20.15
N LEU A 345 12.08 -13.52 -21.20
CA LEU A 345 13.41 -12.93 -21.11
C LEU A 345 13.32 -11.40 -21.13
N PHE A 346 14.18 -10.73 -20.38
CA PHE A 346 14.23 -9.27 -20.23
C PHE A 346 15.63 -8.75 -20.56
N PHE A 347 15.70 -7.66 -21.34
CA PHE A 347 16.93 -7.18 -21.97
C PHE A 347 17.20 -5.70 -21.70
N MET A 348 18.48 -5.35 -21.54
CA MET A 348 18.96 -3.97 -21.44
C MET A 348 18.94 -3.23 -22.78
N SER A 349 19.41 -1.98 -22.79
CA SER A 349 19.69 -1.18 -24.00
C SER A 349 20.59 -1.91 -25.02
N TYR A 350 20.63 -1.43 -26.26
CA TYR A 350 21.53 -1.96 -27.29
C TYR A 350 22.74 -1.04 -27.41
N GLU A 351 23.91 -1.56 -27.03
CA GLU A 351 25.19 -0.83 -27.12
C GLU A 351 26.01 -1.23 -28.36
N GLY A 352 25.74 -2.41 -28.93
CA GLY A 352 26.36 -2.90 -30.16
C GLY A 352 26.05 -4.35 -30.51
N SER A 353 26.65 -4.84 -31.60
CA SER A 353 26.46 -6.22 -32.10
C SER A 353 27.44 -7.22 -31.49
N SER A 354 28.57 -6.73 -30.97
CA SER A 354 29.73 -7.51 -30.57
C SER A 354 29.71 -7.74 -29.06
N LYS A 355 30.32 -8.83 -28.58
CA LYS A 355 30.42 -9.10 -27.14
C LYS A 355 31.17 -7.99 -26.39
N SER A 356 32.21 -7.44 -27.01
CA SER A 356 33.02 -6.33 -26.49
C SER A 356 32.23 -5.04 -26.26
N ASP A 357 31.11 -4.87 -26.94
CA ASP A 357 30.30 -3.65 -26.87
C ASP A 357 29.53 -3.59 -25.52
N TYR A 358 29.62 -4.65 -24.72
CA TYR A 358 29.05 -4.81 -23.38
C TYR A 358 30.12 -5.11 -22.31
N ASP A 359 31.42 -4.99 -22.63
CA ASP A 359 32.50 -5.20 -21.67
C ASP A 359 32.49 -4.09 -20.61
N GLY A 360 32.41 -4.48 -19.33
CA GLY A 360 32.34 -3.54 -18.19
C GLY A 360 30.94 -3.06 -17.82
N VAL A 361 29.88 -3.51 -18.50
CA VAL A 361 28.48 -3.23 -18.13
C VAL A 361 28.11 -3.94 -16.83
N ASP A 362 27.65 -3.17 -15.81
CA ASP A 362 27.04 -3.74 -14.61
C ASP A 362 25.55 -4.01 -14.83
N ARG A 363 25.22 -5.27 -15.10
CA ARG A 363 23.84 -5.73 -15.35
C ARG A 363 22.90 -5.58 -14.13
N SER A 364 23.40 -5.24 -12.94
CA SER A 364 22.55 -5.05 -11.75
C SER A 364 21.93 -3.65 -11.67
N GLU A 365 22.59 -2.63 -12.23
CA GLU A 365 22.09 -1.25 -12.35
C GLU A 365 21.29 -1.03 -13.66
N GLU A 366 21.36 -1.99 -14.60
CA GLU A 366 20.82 -1.84 -15.94
C GLU A 366 19.29 -1.92 -16.07
N ARG A 367 18.79 -1.20 -17.08
CA ARG A 367 17.36 -0.95 -17.28
C ARG A 367 16.75 -1.93 -18.29
N ILE A 368 15.68 -2.63 -17.91
CA ILE A 368 14.84 -3.37 -18.87
C ILE A 368 14.27 -2.41 -19.94
N THR A 369 14.65 -2.62 -21.20
CA THR A 369 14.13 -1.88 -22.37
C THR A 369 13.27 -2.76 -23.29
N HIS A 370 13.49 -4.07 -23.29
CA HIS A 370 12.86 -5.02 -24.22
C HIS A 370 12.60 -6.37 -23.53
N ASP A 371 11.61 -7.11 -24.02
CA ASP A 371 11.22 -8.46 -23.56
C ASP A 371 10.88 -9.44 -24.71
N ALA A 372 10.94 -10.74 -24.44
CA ALA A 372 10.65 -11.80 -25.41
C ALA A 372 10.17 -13.09 -24.73
N ILE A 373 9.43 -13.94 -25.45
CA ILE A 373 9.04 -15.28 -24.98
C ILE A 373 10.10 -16.29 -25.42
N TYR A 374 10.60 -17.12 -24.50
CA TYR A 374 11.52 -18.19 -24.85
C TYR A 374 10.79 -19.35 -25.52
N LEU A 375 11.32 -19.86 -26.63
CA LEU A 375 10.79 -21.05 -27.31
C LEU A 375 11.58 -22.33 -27.00
N GLY A 376 12.66 -22.23 -26.21
CA GLY A 376 13.68 -23.28 -26.11
C GLY A 376 14.69 -23.22 -27.26
N ASN A 377 15.70 -24.10 -27.21
CA ASN A 377 16.70 -24.29 -28.28
C ASN A 377 17.41 -22.99 -28.74
N GLY A 378 17.56 -22.00 -27.86
CA GLY A 378 18.14 -20.70 -28.22
C GLY A 378 17.26 -19.83 -29.13
N GLN A 379 15.95 -20.11 -29.24
CA GLN A 379 15.00 -19.31 -30.03
C GLN A 379 14.12 -18.42 -29.14
N ILE A 380 13.92 -17.17 -29.55
CA ILE A 380 13.05 -16.19 -28.88
C ILE A 380 11.96 -15.68 -29.84
N LEU A 381 10.78 -15.37 -29.30
CA LEU A 381 9.62 -14.85 -30.03
C LEU A 381 9.27 -13.45 -29.51
N HIS A 382 9.31 -12.44 -30.38
CA HIS A 382 9.18 -11.01 -30.02
C HIS A 382 8.90 -10.11 -31.23
N THR A 383 8.75 -8.81 -31.00
CA THR A 383 8.78 -7.73 -31.99
C THR A 383 9.57 -6.55 -31.40
N TYR A 384 10.48 -5.91 -32.15
CA TYR A 384 11.45 -4.97 -31.52
C TYR A 384 11.76 -3.68 -32.29
N SER A 385 11.50 -3.59 -33.61
CA SER A 385 11.56 -2.33 -34.35
C SER A 385 10.73 -2.40 -35.63
N LYS A 386 10.47 -1.26 -36.27
CA LYS A 386 9.80 -1.24 -37.59
C LYS A 386 10.62 -2.00 -38.64
N ASP A 387 11.94 -1.86 -38.57
CA ASP A 387 12.90 -2.52 -39.46
C ASP A 387 13.07 -4.02 -39.17
N SER A 388 12.59 -4.53 -38.01
CA SER A 388 12.58 -5.97 -37.73
C SER A 388 11.54 -6.72 -38.56
N GLY A 389 10.60 -6.03 -39.21
CA GLY A 389 9.50 -6.65 -39.96
C GLY A 389 8.36 -7.17 -39.06
N GLY A 390 8.24 -6.64 -37.84
CA GLY A 390 7.20 -7.03 -36.89
C GLY A 390 7.56 -8.25 -36.04
N VAL A 391 6.53 -8.96 -35.57
CA VAL A 391 6.64 -10.16 -34.73
C VAL A 391 7.33 -11.31 -35.47
N ARG A 392 8.38 -11.85 -34.87
CA ARG A 392 9.32 -12.80 -35.49
C ARG A 392 9.95 -13.73 -34.47
N VAL A 393 10.59 -14.80 -34.99
CA VAL A 393 11.46 -15.68 -34.21
C VAL A 393 12.91 -15.41 -34.60
N ASP A 394 13.76 -15.15 -33.60
CA ASP A 394 15.21 -14.97 -33.77
C ASP A 394 16.00 -15.93 -32.86
N SER A 395 17.29 -16.06 -33.11
CA SER A 395 18.23 -16.74 -32.21
C SER A 395 18.72 -15.78 -31.12
N ILE A 396 18.80 -16.23 -29.87
CA ILE A 396 19.47 -15.47 -28.79
C ILE A 396 20.99 -15.71 -28.76
N GLY A 397 21.45 -16.91 -29.15
CA GLY A 397 22.83 -17.35 -28.95
C GLY A 397 23.87 -16.58 -29.77
N ASP A 398 25.03 -16.31 -29.15
CA ASP A 398 26.24 -15.72 -29.76
C ASP A 398 26.03 -14.37 -30.48
N ASN A 399 25.00 -13.62 -30.08
CA ASN A 399 24.70 -12.29 -30.63
C ASN A 399 24.19 -11.31 -29.57
N HIS A 400 23.86 -10.09 -29.98
CA HIS A 400 23.46 -9.01 -29.06
C HIS A 400 22.27 -9.34 -28.16
N TRP A 401 21.40 -10.29 -28.49
CA TRP A 401 20.33 -10.70 -27.57
C TRP A 401 20.89 -11.39 -26.32
N GLU A 402 21.83 -12.32 -26.46
CA GLU A 402 22.54 -12.90 -25.31
C GLU A 402 23.38 -11.84 -24.57
N TYR A 403 24.05 -10.95 -25.30
CA TYR A 403 24.85 -9.90 -24.68
C TYR A 403 23.99 -8.88 -23.91
N ARG A 404 22.72 -8.68 -24.28
CA ARG A 404 21.76 -7.79 -23.60
C ARG A 404 20.89 -8.46 -22.54
N LEU A 405 20.98 -9.78 -22.34
CA LEU A 405 20.13 -10.50 -21.40
C LEU A 405 20.41 -10.08 -19.95
N LEU A 406 19.40 -9.55 -19.26
CA LEU A 406 19.48 -9.23 -17.83
C LEU A 406 19.09 -10.47 -17.01
N PHE A 407 17.91 -11.01 -17.29
CA PHE A 407 17.39 -12.25 -16.71
C PHE A 407 16.20 -12.76 -17.53
N GLY A 408 15.78 -13.99 -17.28
CA GLY A 408 14.44 -14.47 -17.61
C GLY A 408 13.89 -15.39 -16.52
N GLY A 409 12.62 -15.78 -16.65
CA GLY A 409 11.96 -16.71 -15.73
C GLY A 409 10.46 -16.91 -16.01
N SER A 410 9.82 -17.74 -15.20
CA SER A 410 8.41 -18.10 -15.35
C SER A 410 7.48 -16.94 -15.00
N ALA A 411 6.40 -16.81 -15.76
CA ALA A 411 5.22 -16.03 -15.40
C ALA A 411 4.00 -16.92 -15.02
N LEU A 412 4.26 -18.22 -14.81
CA LEU A 412 3.37 -19.28 -14.36
C LEU A 412 3.86 -19.86 -13.01
#